data_AF-A0A9P8AAK7-F1
#
_entry.id   AF-A0A9P8AAK7-F1
#
_cell.length_a   1.000
_cell.length_b   1.000
_cell.length_c   1.000
_cell.angle_alpha   90.00
_cell.angle_beta   90.00
_cell.angle_gamma   90.00
#
_symmetry.space_group_name_H-M   'P 1'
#
loop_
_entity.id
_entity.type
_entity.pdbx_description
1 polymer ?
#
loop_
_entity_poly.entity_id
_entity_poly.type
_entity_poly.pdbx_seq_one_letter_code
_entity_poly.pdbx_strand_id
1 'polypeptide(L)'
;MSAILDLFRAFRDAEQAWIQSFQTPPANTDHPTPSSSALQDCSLHYGELAFVLAGLKPCLLIQLPTPELTTAFYKGVLLPHLLDHPAYDRLSAPSDLGLSCQLITGRVRSPEMSLQGYVLLWSRRTVLAHPQADLIQRGIDRVCPQETSVTSRIKTGRENGRDGQEAEEEEEEISEEDLAVMLDIPGRLPRTHSEMLQMIEVSYWHHQTSTNQTSNNQTSSTPETEPTLLTAFAAQPDQIPEIHAHFRRYRDTVLQVLGLPIKLHIQSMADMVE
;
A
#
# COMPACT_ATOMS: atom_id res chain seq x y z
N MET A 1 1.89 8.12 -20.84
CA MET A 1 0.94 8.70 -19.87
C MET A 1 -0.41 7.98 -19.83
N SER A 2 -0.98 7.52 -20.97
CA SER A 2 -2.29 6.84 -20.94
C SER A 2 -2.29 5.50 -20.18
N ALA A 3 -1.26 4.65 -20.34
CA ALA A 3 -1.27 3.30 -19.74
C ALA A 3 -1.28 3.31 -18.20
N ILE A 4 -0.53 4.21 -17.56
CA ILE A 4 -0.52 4.36 -16.09
C ILE A 4 -1.89 4.82 -15.59
N LEU A 5 -2.47 5.84 -16.25
CA LEU A 5 -3.79 6.34 -15.89
C LEU A 5 -4.89 5.28 -16.13
N ASP A 6 -4.78 4.50 -17.22
CA ASP A 6 -5.68 3.39 -17.52
C ASP A 6 -5.61 2.32 -16.42
N LEU A 7 -4.40 1.91 -15.99
CA LEU A 7 -4.23 0.96 -14.88
C LEU A 7 -4.80 1.52 -13.57
N PHE A 8 -4.51 2.78 -13.28
CA PHE A 8 -4.96 3.43 -12.06
C PHE A 8 -6.49 3.48 -11.98
N ARG A 9 -7.16 3.80 -13.09
CA ARG A 9 -8.62 3.77 -13.19
C ARG A 9 -9.17 2.36 -13.12
N ALA A 10 -8.60 1.41 -13.86
CA ALA A 10 -9.03 0.02 -13.84
C ALA A 10 -8.95 -0.59 -12.44
N PHE A 11 -7.86 -0.32 -11.70
CA PHE A 11 -7.72 -0.70 -10.31
C PHE A 11 -8.82 -0.07 -9.44
N ARG A 12 -9.04 1.25 -9.56
CA ARG A 12 -10.03 1.95 -8.73
C ARG A 12 -11.45 1.44 -8.96
N ASP A 13 -11.82 1.25 -10.22
CA ASP A 13 -13.14 0.72 -10.58
C ASP A 13 -13.33 -0.70 -10.02
N ALA A 14 -12.30 -1.55 -10.14
CA ALA A 14 -12.32 -2.91 -9.61
C ALA A 14 -12.36 -2.96 -8.07
N GLU A 15 -11.57 -2.13 -7.40
CA GLU A 15 -11.58 -1.98 -5.94
C GLU A 15 -12.95 -1.54 -5.44
N GLN A 16 -13.56 -0.51 -6.04
CA GLN A 16 -14.88 -0.03 -5.67
C GLN A 16 -15.95 -1.09 -5.90
N ALA A 17 -15.93 -1.78 -7.05
CA ALA A 17 -16.85 -2.87 -7.33
C ALA A 17 -16.70 -4.02 -6.32
N TRP A 18 -15.46 -4.36 -5.95
CA TRP A 18 -15.17 -5.39 -4.96
C TRP A 18 -15.72 -4.99 -3.58
N ILE A 19 -15.48 -3.75 -3.11
CA ILE A 19 -16.02 -3.25 -1.84
C ILE A 19 -17.55 -3.25 -1.85
N GLN A 20 -18.18 -2.76 -2.93
CA GLN A 20 -19.64 -2.73 -3.07
C GLN A 20 -20.28 -4.12 -3.08
N SER A 21 -19.54 -5.15 -3.51
CA SER A 21 -20.03 -6.53 -3.49
C SER A 21 -20.31 -7.06 -2.07
N PHE A 22 -19.66 -6.50 -1.04
CA PHE A 22 -19.93 -6.82 0.38
C PHE A 22 -21.10 -6.03 0.98
N GLN A 23 -21.52 -4.93 0.34
CA GLN A 23 -22.63 -4.09 0.80
C GLN A 23 -24.00 -4.63 0.42
N THR A 24 -24.05 -5.57 -0.55
CA THR A 24 -25.28 -6.21 -0.99
C THR A 24 -25.34 -7.63 -0.41
N PRO A 25 -25.79 -7.82 0.84
CA PRO A 25 -25.88 -9.17 1.41
C PRO A 25 -26.80 -10.03 0.54
N PRO A 26 -26.41 -11.27 0.20
CA PRO A 26 -27.34 -12.21 -0.39
C PRO A 26 -28.52 -12.37 0.55
N ALA A 27 -29.74 -12.35 0.04
CA ALA A 27 -30.97 -12.32 0.82
C ALA A 27 -31.19 -13.50 1.80
N ASN A 28 -30.26 -14.46 1.91
CA ASN A 28 -30.42 -15.73 2.64
C ASN A 28 -29.13 -16.28 3.31
N THR A 29 -28.14 -15.45 3.68
CA THR A 29 -26.93 -15.98 4.35
C THR A 29 -26.75 -15.44 5.77
N ASP A 30 -26.83 -16.34 6.76
CA ASP A 30 -26.59 -16.12 8.19
C ASP A 30 -25.09 -15.91 8.55
N HIS A 31 -24.22 -15.75 7.56
CA HIS A 31 -22.79 -15.55 7.82
C HIS A 31 -22.50 -14.07 8.12
N PRO A 32 -21.73 -13.77 9.18
CA PRO A 32 -21.31 -12.41 9.48
C PRO A 32 -20.47 -11.89 8.32
N THR A 33 -21.02 -10.92 7.59
CA THR A 33 -20.29 -10.17 6.57
C THR A 33 -19.41 -9.14 7.29
N PRO A 34 -18.16 -8.92 6.83
CA PRO A 34 -17.34 -7.84 7.37
C PRO A 34 -18.11 -6.52 7.24
N SER A 35 -18.07 -5.68 8.27
CA SER A 35 -18.79 -4.41 8.25
C SER A 35 -18.28 -3.55 7.11
N SER A 36 -19.20 -2.94 6.34
CA SER A 36 -18.85 -2.04 5.24
C SER A 36 -17.91 -0.90 5.66
N SER A 37 -17.96 -0.47 6.93
CA SER A 37 -17.08 0.56 7.45
C SER A 37 -15.61 0.13 7.46
N ALA A 38 -15.32 -1.09 7.93
CA ALA A 38 -13.96 -1.62 7.99
C ALA A 38 -13.33 -1.78 6.60
N LEU A 39 -14.14 -2.05 5.57
CA LEU A 39 -13.67 -2.11 4.17
C LEU A 39 -13.56 -0.72 3.51
N GLN A 40 -14.39 0.25 3.91
CA GLN A 40 -14.25 1.63 3.45
C GLN A 40 -12.97 2.29 3.99
N ASP A 41 -12.56 1.95 5.21
CA ASP A 41 -11.28 2.40 5.79
C ASP A 41 -10.07 1.81 5.05
N CYS A 42 -10.25 0.73 4.28
CA CYS A 42 -9.21 0.18 3.39
C CYS A 42 -8.98 1.02 2.11
N SER A 43 -9.66 2.16 1.96
CA SER A 43 -9.53 3.06 0.81
C SER A 43 -8.16 3.71 0.63
N LEU A 44 -7.26 3.57 1.61
CA LEU A 44 -5.87 4.03 1.55
C LEU A 44 -5.04 3.36 0.45
N HIS A 45 -5.38 2.12 0.07
CA HIS A 45 -4.59 1.36 -0.92
C HIS A 45 -4.59 2.03 -2.30
N TYR A 46 -5.69 2.69 -2.66
CA TYR A 46 -5.80 3.46 -3.90
C TYR A 46 -4.79 4.60 -4.00
N GLY A 47 -4.65 5.40 -2.95
CA GLY A 47 -3.72 6.52 -2.96
C GLY A 47 -2.27 6.08 -2.95
N GLU A 48 -1.95 5.08 -2.14
CA GLU A 48 -0.62 4.49 -2.11
C GLU A 48 -0.23 3.84 -3.45
N LEU A 49 -1.16 3.15 -4.11
CA LEU A 49 -0.94 2.62 -5.45
C LEU A 49 -0.69 3.74 -6.46
N ALA A 50 -1.39 4.87 -6.34
CA ALA A 50 -1.14 6.05 -7.18
C ALA A 50 0.33 6.48 -7.10
N PHE A 51 0.92 6.47 -5.90
CA PHE A 51 2.32 6.85 -5.68
C PHE A 51 3.30 5.83 -6.24
N VAL A 52 3.02 4.54 -6.11
CA VAL A 52 3.85 3.49 -6.74
C VAL A 52 3.80 3.61 -8.27
N LEU A 53 2.61 3.75 -8.83
CA LEU A 53 2.40 3.89 -10.28
C LEU A 53 3.03 5.16 -10.86
N ALA A 54 3.07 6.25 -10.08
CA ALA A 54 3.74 7.49 -10.44
C ALA A 54 5.27 7.44 -10.27
N GLY A 55 5.83 6.34 -9.78
CA GLY A 55 7.28 6.17 -9.57
C GLY A 55 7.82 6.95 -8.37
N LEU A 56 6.97 7.28 -7.41
CA LEU A 56 7.33 8.04 -6.20
C LEU A 56 7.67 7.13 -5.02
N LYS A 57 6.91 6.04 -4.88
CA LYS A 57 7.02 5.09 -3.77
C LYS A 57 7.53 3.74 -4.26
N PRO A 58 8.55 3.14 -3.63
CA PRO A 58 9.14 1.88 -4.10
C PRO A 58 8.21 0.69 -3.84
N CYS A 59 7.61 0.61 -2.65
CA CYS A 59 6.76 -0.51 -2.23
C CYS A 59 5.45 -0.03 -1.58
N LEU A 60 4.44 -0.87 -1.67
CA LEU A 60 3.13 -0.76 -1.03
C LEU A 60 2.84 -2.08 -0.31
N LEU A 61 2.50 -2.00 0.97
CA LEU A 61 2.08 -3.14 1.77
C LEU A 61 0.55 -3.07 1.97
N ILE A 62 -0.15 -4.10 1.51
CA ILE A 62 -1.62 -4.15 1.50
C ILE A 62 -2.09 -5.13 2.56
N GLN A 63 -2.93 -4.62 3.45
CA GLN A 63 -3.61 -5.37 4.49
C GLN A 63 -5.10 -5.07 4.44
N LEU A 64 -5.91 -6.11 4.50
CA LEU A 64 -7.34 -6.02 4.81
C LEU A 64 -7.59 -6.66 6.19
N PRO A 65 -8.79 -6.47 6.79
CA PRO A 65 -9.05 -6.87 8.18
C PRO A 65 -8.76 -8.34 8.50
N THR A 66 -8.81 -9.23 7.50
CA THR A 66 -8.37 -10.62 7.65
C THR A 66 -7.46 -11.07 6.51
N PRO A 67 -6.56 -12.04 6.73
CA PRO A 67 -5.72 -12.63 5.67
C PRO A 67 -6.52 -13.21 4.51
N GLU A 68 -7.71 -13.76 4.76
CA GLU A 68 -8.59 -14.30 3.73
C GLU A 68 -9.13 -13.19 2.83
N LEU A 69 -9.52 -12.05 3.41
CA LEU A 69 -9.93 -10.88 2.64
C LEU A 69 -8.76 -10.34 1.82
N THR A 70 -7.57 -10.21 2.41
CA THR A 70 -6.36 -9.78 1.67
C THR A 70 -6.06 -10.72 0.50
N THR A 71 -6.16 -12.03 0.71
CA THR A 71 -5.96 -13.04 -0.34
C THR A 71 -7.04 -12.94 -1.42
N ALA A 72 -8.30 -12.72 -1.04
CA ALA A 72 -9.41 -12.55 -1.97
C ALA A 72 -9.24 -11.26 -2.82
N PHE A 73 -8.81 -10.16 -2.20
CA PHE A 73 -8.50 -8.91 -2.88
C PHE A 73 -7.31 -9.05 -3.83
N TYR A 74 -6.25 -9.75 -3.40
CA TYR A 74 -5.11 -10.06 -4.24
C TYR A 74 -5.51 -10.80 -5.52
N LYS A 75 -6.32 -11.84 -5.38
CA LYS A 75 -6.76 -12.68 -6.51
C LYS A 75 -7.85 -12.03 -7.36
N GLY A 76 -8.74 -11.28 -6.74
CA GLY A 76 -9.92 -10.70 -7.39
C GLY A 76 -9.72 -9.29 -7.95
N VAL A 77 -8.76 -8.53 -7.41
CA VAL A 77 -8.50 -7.13 -7.80
C VAL A 77 -7.10 -6.98 -8.34
N LEU A 78 -6.07 -7.24 -7.53
CA LEU A 78 -4.68 -6.90 -7.89
C LEU A 78 -4.18 -7.68 -9.11
N LEU A 79 -4.31 -9.01 -9.13
CA LEU A 79 -3.86 -9.80 -10.28
C LEU A 79 -4.58 -9.41 -11.58
N PRO A 80 -5.93 -9.54 -11.69
CA PRO A 80 -6.61 -9.33 -12.97
C PRO A 80 -6.64 -7.89 -13.44
N HIS A 81 -6.71 -6.91 -12.54
CA HIS A 81 -6.93 -5.50 -12.91
C HIS A 81 -5.66 -4.65 -12.86
N LEU A 82 -4.56 -5.17 -12.33
CA LEU A 82 -3.27 -4.47 -12.31
C LEU A 82 -2.18 -5.23 -13.08
N LEU A 83 -1.95 -6.51 -12.77
CA LEU A 83 -0.84 -7.28 -13.35
C LEU A 83 -1.19 -7.92 -14.70
N ASP A 84 -2.41 -8.43 -14.86
CA ASP A 84 -2.89 -9.05 -16.10
C ASP A 84 -3.63 -8.07 -17.02
N HIS A 85 -3.74 -6.81 -16.60
CA HIS A 85 -4.48 -5.80 -17.36
C HIS A 85 -3.72 -5.43 -18.65
N PRO A 86 -4.38 -5.30 -19.82
CA PRO A 86 -3.68 -5.02 -21.09
C PRO A 86 -2.90 -3.71 -21.14
N ALA A 87 -3.22 -2.76 -20.26
CA ALA A 87 -2.42 -1.54 -20.10
C ALA A 87 -1.05 -1.81 -19.47
N TYR A 88 -0.92 -2.87 -18.68
CA TYR A 88 0.33 -3.31 -18.09
C TYR A 88 1.33 -3.74 -19.17
N ASP A 89 0.90 -4.53 -20.15
CA ASP A 89 1.74 -4.90 -21.30
C ASP A 89 2.27 -3.69 -22.09
N ARG A 90 1.52 -2.58 -22.10
CA ARG A 90 1.94 -1.32 -22.72
C ARG A 90 2.99 -0.56 -21.88
N LEU A 91 3.09 -0.87 -20.59
CA LEU A 91 4.23 -0.47 -19.75
C LEU A 91 5.43 -1.41 -19.93
N SER A 92 5.21 -2.61 -20.49
CA SER A 92 6.17 -3.70 -20.59
C SER A 92 7.04 -3.66 -21.86
N ALA A 93 7.54 -2.49 -22.22
CA ALA A 93 8.96 -2.48 -22.60
C ALA A 93 9.72 -2.86 -21.31
N PRO A 94 10.71 -3.79 -21.32
CA PRO A 94 11.34 -4.36 -20.12
C PRO A 94 12.04 -3.37 -19.16
N SER A 95 11.85 -2.07 -19.33
CA SER A 95 12.52 -0.96 -18.66
C SER A 95 11.60 0.01 -17.91
N ASP A 96 10.26 0.01 -18.07
CA ASP A 96 9.53 1.26 -17.75
C ASP A 96 8.80 1.33 -16.40
N LEU A 97 8.29 0.25 -15.81
CA LEU A 97 7.73 0.31 -14.43
C LEU A 97 8.06 -0.93 -13.59
N GLY A 98 8.00 -2.13 -14.19
CA GLY A 98 8.43 -3.39 -13.57
C GLY A 98 7.73 -3.68 -12.26
N LEU A 99 6.39 -3.68 -12.25
CA LEU A 99 5.63 -4.01 -11.05
C LEU A 99 5.77 -5.48 -10.72
N SER A 100 5.77 -5.77 -9.43
CA SER A 100 5.71 -7.12 -8.89
C SER A 100 4.81 -7.11 -7.67
N CYS A 101 4.14 -8.22 -7.43
CA CYS A 101 3.15 -8.34 -6.38
C CYS A 101 3.20 -9.76 -5.84
N GLN A 102 3.26 -9.91 -4.52
CA GLN A 102 3.37 -11.22 -3.88
C GLN A 102 2.64 -11.24 -2.55
N LEU A 103 1.92 -12.32 -2.30
CA LEU A 103 1.35 -12.64 -0.99
C LEU A 103 2.48 -13.12 -0.06
N ILE A 104 2.59 -12.51 1.11
CA ILE A 104 3.60 -12.85 2.12
C ILE A 104 3.13 -14.10 2.86
N THR A 105 3.70 -15.24 2.49
CA THR A 105 3.39 -16.54 3.09
C THR A 105 4.32 -16.90 4.24
N GLY A 106 5.55 -16.38 4.22
CA GLY A 106 6.54 -16.59 5.27
C GLY A 106 6.14 -15.97 6.61
N ARG A 107 6.68 -16.54 7.70
CA ARG A 107 6.57 -15.98 9.05
C ARG A 107 7.55 -14.83 9.19
N VAL A 108 7.16 -13.67 8.66
CA VAL A 108 7.93 -12.44 8.75
C VAL A 108 7.20 -11.49 9.68
N ARG A 109 7.93 -10.90 10.63
CA ARG A 109 7.38 -9.87 11.51
C ARG A 109 8.26 -8.64 11.58
N SER A 110 7.64 -7.56 11.98
CA SER A 110 8.27 -6.38 12.55
C SER A 110 8.00 -6.36 14.07
N PRO A 111 8.68 -5.51 14.85
CA PRO A 111 8.35 -5.32 16.26
C PRO A 111 6.87 -5.04 16.53
N GLU A 112 6.17 -4.32 15.65
CA GLU A 112 4.78 -3.92 15.86
C GLU A 112 3.75 -4.88 15.25
N MET A 113 4.11 -5.63 14.21
CA MET A 113 3.15 -6.47 13.49
C MET A 113 3.74 -7.69 12.79
N SER A 114 2.95 -8.76 12.73
CA SER A 114 3.17 -9.84 11.77
C SER A 114 2.78 -9.38 10.37
N LEU A 115 3.63 -9.70 9.38
CA LEU A 115 3.42 -9.39 7.97
C LEU A 115 2.83 -10.59 7.20
N GLN A 116 2.67 -11.74 7.85
CA GLN A 116 2.10 -12.92 7.20
C GLN A 116 0.65 -12.66 6.77
N GLY A 117 0.33 -12.98 5.52
CA GLY A 117 -0.98 -12.76 4.91
C GLY A 117 -1.20 -11.39 4.30
N TYR A 118 -0.21 -10.49 4.38
CA TYR A 118 -0.20 -9.22 3.67
C TYR A 118 0.23 -9.43 2.21
N VAL A 119 -0.02 -8.44 1.37
CA VAL A 119 0.49 -8.42 -0.01
C VAL A 119 1.52 -7.31 -0.14
N LEU A 120 2.71 -7.65 -0.62
CA LEU A 120 3.72 -6.68 -0.99
C LEU A 120 3.63 -6.42 -2.50
N LEU A 121 3.41 -5.17 -2.87
CA LEU A 121 3.48 -4.68 -4.24
C LEU A 121 4.67 -3.72 -4.36
N TRP A 122 5.48 -3.84 -5.40
CA TRP A 122 6.62 -2.95 -5.59
C TRP A 122 6.90 -2.65 -7.05
N SER A 123 7.50 -1.49 -7.31
CA SER A 123 8.05 -1.12 -8.63
C SER A 123 9.54 -1.37 -8.65
N ARG A 124 10.00 -2.34 -9.44
CA ARG A 124 11.43 -2.62 -9.63
C ARG A 124 12.19 -1.39 -10.10
N ARG A 125 11.59 -0.56 -10.97
CA ARG A 125 12.20 0.69 -11.43
C ARG A 125 12.42 1.66 -10.27
N THR A 126 11.39 1.89 -9.46
CA THR A 126 11.46 2.82 -8.34
C THR A 126 12.44 2.32 -7.27
N VAL A 127 12.45 1.01 -6.98
CA VAL A 127 13.44 0.38 -6.09
C VAL A 127 14.86 0.63 -6.59
N LEU A 128 15.15 0.36 -7.87
CA LEU A 128 16.49 0.54 -8.45
C LEU A 128 16.93 2.01 -8.50
N ALA A 129 15.99 2.94 -8.66
CA ALA A 129 16.27 4.38 -8.68
C ALA A 129 16.40 4.98 -7.27
N HIS A 130 16.03 4.24 -6.22
CA HIS A 130 16.01 4.75 -4.86
C HIS A 130 17.44 4.89 -4.30
N PRO A 131 17.76 5.96 -3.53
CA PRO A 131 19.08 6.11 -2.89
C PRO A 131 19.48 4.95 -1.96
N GLN A 132 18.49 4.22 -1.45
CA GLN A 132 18.66 3.05 -0.57
C GLN A 132 18.23 1.74 -1.25
N ALA A 133 18.40 1.61 -2.57
CA ALA A 133 17.97 0.45 -3.36
C ALA A 133 18.37 -0.91 -2.74
N ASP A 134 19.62 -1.04 -2.28
CA ASP A 134 20.13 -2.29 -1.69
C ASP A 134 19.41 -2.65 -0.37
N LEU A 135 19.07 -1.66 0.44
CA LEU A 135 18.34 -1.88 1.69
C LEU A 135 16.91 -2.34 1.39
N ILE A 136 16.25 -1.66 0.47
CA ILE A 136 14.88 -1.97 0.03
C ILE A 136 14.83 -3.37 -0.58
N GLN A 137 15.78 -3.71 -1.46
CA GLN A 137 15.81 -5.04 -2.09
C GLN A 137 16.01 -6.14 -1.05
N ARG A 138 16.88 -5.96 -0.04
CA ARG A 138 17.02 -6.92 1.05
C ARG A 138 15.74 -7.06 1.89
N GLY A 139 15.01 -5.97 2.10
CA GLY A 139 13.69 -6.00 2.74
C GLY A 139 12.69 -6.84 1.93
N ILE A 140 12.62 -6.59 0.62
CA ILE A 140 11.78 -7.38 -0.32
C ILE A 140 12.19 -8.85 -0.27
N ASP A 141 13.48 -9.18 -0.36
CA ASP A 141 13.94 -10.58 -0.38
C ASP A 141 13.66 -11.31 0.93
N ARG A 142 13.62 -10.60 2.06
CA ARG A 142 13.25 -11.14 3.39
C ARG A 142 11.75 -11.38 3.47
N VAL A 143 10.95 -10.42 3.03
CA VAL A 143 9.48 -10.47 3.11
C VAL A 143 8.89 -11.41 2.04
N CYS A 144 9.54 -11.53 0.89
CA CYS A 144 9.11 -12.28 -0.28
C CYS A 144 10.29 -13.07 -0.87
N PRO A 145 10.76 -14.13 -0.19
CA PRO A 145 11.90 -14.92 -0.65
C PRO A 145 11.58 -15.57 -2.00
N GLN A 146 12.48 -15.40 -2.95
CA GLN A 146 12.40 -16.05 -4.27
C GLN A 146 12.51 -17.57 -4.08
N GLU A 147 11.60 -18.34 -4.69
CA GLU A 147 11.54 -19.81 -4.56
C GLU A 147 12.86 -20.53 -4.90
N THR A 148 13.71 -19.89 -5.70
CA THR A 148 15.02 -20.41 -6.10
C THR A 148 16.01 -20.57 -4.93
N SER A 149 15.80 -19.89 -3.80
CA SER A 149 16.70 -19.96 -2.63
C SER A 149 16.36 -21.09 -1.64
N VAL A 150 15.17 -21.71 -1.75
CA VAL A 150 14.71 -22.69 -0.74
C VAL A 150 15.43 -24.03 -0.86
N THR A 151 15.88 -24.41 -2.05
CA THR A 151 16.62 -25.68 -2.26
C THR A 151 18.04 -25.68 -1.70
N SER A 152 18.62 -24.51 -1.36
CA SER A 152 19.98 -24.44 -0.80
C SER A 152 20.02 -24.48 0.74
N ARG A 153 18.94 -24.16 1.45
CA ARG A 153 18.93 -24.20 2.94
C ARG A 153 18.74 -25.62 3.51
N ILE A 154 18.25 -26.56 2.71
CA ILE A 154 17.97 -27.95 3.15
C ILE A 154 19.24 -28.84 3.22
N LYS A 155 20.40 -28.39 2.73
CA LYS A 155 21.58 -29.27 2.57
C LYS A 155 22.83 -28.80 3.31
N THR A 156 22.87 -28.98 4.63
CA THR A 156 24.08 -29.42 5.37
C THR A 156 23.78 -30.07 6.74
N GLY A 157 22.53 -30.44 7.03
CA GLY A 157 22.18 -31.28 8.19
C GLY A 157 22.50 -32.75 7.92
N ARG A 158 23.78 -33.11 7.91
CA ARG A 158 24.26 -34.46 7.68
C ARG A 158 23.93 -35.33 8.90
N GLU A 159 22.92 -36.17 8.72
CA GLU A 159 22.83 -37.56 9.20
C GLU A 159 23.35 -37.81 10.63
N ASN A 160 22.47 -37.71 11.62
CA ASN A 160 22.44 -38.68 12.71
C ASN A 160 21.01 -38.75 13.25
N GLY A 161 20.38 -39.90 13.01
CA GLY A 161 18.97 -40.13 13.29
C GLY A 161 18.58 -39.85 14.73
N ARG A 162 17.51 -39.09 14.90
CA ARG A 162 16.59 -39.15 16.05
C ARG A 162 15.28 -38.46 15.66
N ASP A 163 14.24 -39.26 15.71
CA ASP A 163 12.81 -38.99 15.81
C ASP A 163 12.33 -37.52 15.89
N GLY A 164 11.54 -37.13 14.89
CA GLY A 164 10.23 -36.50 15.13
C GLY A 164 10.16 -35.05 15.61
N GLN A 165 11.22 -34.25 15.51
CA GLN A 165 11.09 -32.80 15.71
C GLN A 165 10.69 -32.12 14.40
N GLU A 166 9.42 -31.69 14.33
CA GLU A 166 8.96 -30.72 13.35
C GLU A 166 9.96 -29.55 13.35
N ALA A 167 10.57 -29.28 12.19
CA ALA A 167 11.47 -28.15 12.06
C ALA A 167 10.66 -26.88 12.33
N GLU A 168 10.85 -26.26 13.50
CA GLU A 168 10.32 -24.93 13.78
C GLU A 168 10.89 -23.99 12.73
N GLU A 169 10.05 -23.57 11.78
CA GLU A 169 10.41 -22.52 10.82
C GLU A 169 10.75 -21.26 11.63
N GLU A 170 12.03 -20.87 11.60
CA GLU A 170 12.50 -19.66 12.26
C GLU A 170 11.72 -18.45 11.73
N GLU A 171 11.16 -17.66 12.64
CA GLU A 171 10.48 -16.41 12.32
C GLU A 171 11.52 -15.37 11.87
N GLU A 172 11.38 -14.86 10.65
CA GLU A 172 12.28 -13.83 10.13
C GLU A 172 11.81 -12.44 10.62
N GLU A 173 12.74 -11.60 11.08
CA GLU A 173 12.42 -10.27 11.60
C GLU A 173 12.94 -9.16 10.67
N ILE A 174 12.11 -8.16 10.38
CA ILE A 174 12.47 -6.90 9.71
C ILE A 174 12.32 -5.75 10.70
N SER A 175 13.31 -4.85 10.75
CA SER A 175 13.22 -3.68 11.64
C SER A 175 12.19 -2.68 11.12
N GLU A 176 11.59 -1.90 12.03
CA GLU A 176 10.67 -0.80 11.64
C GLU A 176 11.35 0.23 10.75
N GLU A 177 12.65 0.48 10.95
CA GLU A 177 13.41 1.41 10.13
C GLU A 177 13.60 0.88 8.70
N ASP A 178 13.90 -0.42 8.55
CA ASP A 178 14.00 -1.04 7.23
C ASP A 178 12.63 -1.06 6.52
N LEU A 179 11.56 -1.34 7.27
CA LEU A 179 10.20 -1.32 6.75
C LEU A 179 9.78 0.09 6.31
N ALA A 180 10.09 1.11 7.11
CA ALA A 180 9.80 2.51 6.79
C ALA A 180 10.54 2.98 5.52
N VAL A 181 11.82 2.61 5.37
CA VAL A 181 12.58 2.89 4.14
C VAL A 181 11.98 2.15 2.94
N MET A 182 11.59 0.89 3.12
CA MET A 182 10.95 0.10 2.06
C MET A 182 9.62 0.72 1.61
N LEU A 183 8.89 1.37 2.52
CA LEU A 183 7.60 2.00 2.24
C LEU A 183 7.71 3.52 1.95
N ASP A 184 8.91 4.10 1.88
CA ASP A 184 9.13 5.56 1.73
C ASP A 184 8.22 6.39 2.66
N ILE A 185 8.12 6.00 3.94
CA ILE A 185 7.32 6.72 4.93
C ILE A 185 8.20 7.81 5.55
N PRO A 186 7.90 9.11 5.34
CA PRO A 186 8.70 10.18 5.93
C PRO A 186 8.32 10.32 7.40
N GLY A 187 9.14 9.74 8.27
CA GLY A 187 8.85 9.74 9.69
C GLY A 187 9.71 8.76 10.46
N ARG A 188 9.71 8.91 11.77
CA ARG A 188 10.24 7.89 12.68
C ARG A 188 9.19 7.57 13.73
N LEU A 189 9.19 6.33 14.19
CA LEU A 189 8.39 5.93 15.33
C LEU A 189 8.88 6.63 16.61
N PRO A 190 7.97 6.88 17.57
CA PRO A 190 8.34 7.43 18.86
C PRO A 190 9.25 6.44 19.61
N ARG A 191 10.29 6.96 20.27
CA ARG A 191 11.21 6.18 21.11
C ARG A 191 10.85 6.27 22.59
N THR A 192 10.00 7.23 22.94
CA THR A 192 9.56 7.46 24.31
C THR A 192 8.07 7.70 24.36
N HIS A 193 7.47 7.46 25.52
CA HIS A 193 6.07 7.79 25.76
C HIS A 193 5.78 9.29 25.52
N SER A 194 6.72 10.18 25.85
CA SER A 194 6.57 11.61 25.61
C SER A 194 6.50 11.95 24.11
N GLU A 195 7.32 11.28 23.29
CA GLU A 195 7.27 11.44 21.82
C GLU A 195 5.96 10.90 21.25
N MET A 196 5.44 9.82 21.81
CA MET A 196 4.14 9.24 21.39
C MET A 196 2.98 10.23 21.62
N LEU A 197 2.97 10.94 22.74
CA LEU A 197 1.95 11.95 23.04
C LEU A 197 2.05 13.21 22.16
N GLN A 198 3.20 13.43 21.53
CA GLN A 198 3.46 14.60 20.69
C GLN A 198 3.35 14.28 19.20
N MET A 199 2.98 13.06 18.83
CA MET A 199 2.87 12.67 17.43
C MET A 199 1.84 13.53 16.70
N ILE A 200 2.11 13.72 15.42
CA ILE A 200 1.20 14.35 14.47
C ILE A 200 0.67 13.28 13.52
N GLU A 201 -0.59 13.39 13.16
CA GLU A 201 -1.15 12.71 12.00
C GLU A 201 -0.85 13.54 10.75
N VAL A 202 -0.35 12.87 9.72
CA VAL A 202 -0.13 13.44 8.39
C VAL A 202 -1.01 12.69 7.42
N SER A 203 -1.85 13.41 6.67
CA SER A 203 -2.73 12.80 5.68
C SER A 203 -2.75 13.55 4.36
N TYR A 204 -2.78 12.80 3.25
CA TYR A 204 -2.86 13.36 1.89
C TYR A 204 -4.26 13.13 1.33
N TRP A 205 -4.90 14.20 0.86
CA TRP A 205 -6.30 14.18 0.46
C TRP A 205 -6.47 14.60 -0.99
N HIS A 206 -7.24 13.84 -1.75
CA HIS A 206 -7.72 14.24 -3.07
C HIS A 206 -9.07 14.95 -2.95
N HIS A 207 -9.18 16.14 -3.55
CA HIS A 207 -10.47 16.81 -3.73
C HIS A 207 -10.82 16.81 -5.21
N GLN A 208 -11.91 16.15 -5.57
CA GLN A 208 -12.38 16.14 -6.94
C GLN A 208 -13.00 17.50 -7.26
N THR A 209 -12.24 18.39 -7.90
CA THR A 209 -12.79 19.66 -8.35
C THR A 209 -13.70 19.39 -9.55
N SER A 210 -14.99 19.73 -9.43
CA SER A 210 -15.99 19.65 -10.51
C SER A 210 -15.71 20.67 -11.62
N THR A 211 -14.53 20.64 -12.24
CA THR A 211 -14.07 21.67 -13.18
C THR A 211 -14.37 21.34 -14.65
N ASN A 212 -15.02 20.23 -14.96
CA ASN A 212 -15.34 19.84 -16.34
C ASN A 212 -16.84 19.80 -16.69
N GLN A 213 -17.73 20.37 -15.88
CA GLN A 213 -19.10 20.64 -16.33
C GLN A 213 -19.14 21.92 -17.16
N THR A 214 -18.57 21.83 -18.37
CA THR A 214 -18.76 22.85 -19.39
C THR A 214 -20.15 22.65 -20.01
N SER A 215 -20.99 23.66 -19.84
CA SER A 215 -22.14 23.99 -20.69
C SER A 215 -23.31 22.99 -20.73
N ASN A 216 -24.25 23.16 -19.81
CA ASN A 216 -25.63 23.57 -20.14
C ASN A 216 -26.33 24.03 -18.87
N ASN A 217 -26.98 25.19 -18.93
CA ASN A 217 -27.67 25.92 -17.84
C ASN A 217 -28.73 25.09 -17.08
N GLN A 218 -28.32 24.10 -16.31
CA GLN A 218 -29.15 23.47 -15.29
C GLN A 218 -28.48 23.71 -13.93
N THR A 219 -29.13 24.55 -13.13
CA THR A 219 -28.86 24.77 -11.71
C THR A 219 -29.23 23.52 -10.91
N SER A 220 -28.61 22.38 -11.22
CA SER A 220 -28.61 21.24 -10.33
C SER A 220 -27.47 21.45 -9.33
N SER A 221 -27.83 21.59 -8.05
CA SER A 221 -26.91 21.48 -6.94
C SER A 221 -26.35 20.06 -6.91
N THR A 222 -25.32 19.79 -7.72
CA THR A 222 -24.60 18.52 -7.60
C THR A 222 -23.92 18.50 -6.24
N PRO A 223 -24.11 17.43 -5.45
CA PRO A 223 -23.46 17.30 -4.15
C PRO A 223 -21.95 17.40 -4.33
N GLU A 224 -21.30 18.22 -3.50
CA GLU A 224 -19.84 18.23 -3.42
C GLU A 224 -19.40 16.81 -3.08
N THR A 225 -18.52 16.26 -3.92
CA THR A 225 -17.92 14.95 -3.66
C THR A 225 -17.02 15.06 -2.43
N GLU A 226 -17.24 14.16 -1.47
CA GLU A 226 -16.44 14.11 -0.25
C GLU A 226 -14.95 13.91 -0.57
N PRO A 227 -14.04 14.56 0.17
CA PRO A 227 -12.61 14.40 -0.05
C PRO A 227 -12.20 12.94 0.18
N THR A 228 -11.34 12.42 -0.68
CA THR A 228 -10.84 11.04 -0.58
C THR A 228 -9.47 11.06 0.08
N LEU A 229 -9.32 10.34 1.20
CA LEU A 229 -8.02 10.11 1.83
C LEU A 229 -7.18 9.17 0.96
N LEU A 230 -5.94 9.54 0.68
CA LEU A 230 -5.02 8.78 -0.17
C LEU A 230 -3.96 8.03 0.63
N THR A 231 -3.44 8.66 1.67
CA THR A 231 -2.51 8.04 2.61
C THR A 231 -2.58 8.80 3.93
N ALA A 232 -2.32 8.10 5.02
CA ALA A 232 -2.11 8.68 6.32
C ALA A 232 -0.95 7.97 7.02
N PHE A 233 -0.16 8.72 7.77
CA PHE A 233 0.91 8.18 8.62
C PHE A 233 1.13 9.11 9.81
N ALA A 234 1.75 8.57 10.85
CA ALA A 234 2.10 9.34 12.04
C ALA A 234 3.58 9.72 12.00
N ALA A 235 3.91 10.92 12.48
CA ALA A 235 5.28 11.43 12.49
C ALA A 235 5.56 12.28 13.72
N GLN A 236 6.83 12.62 13.93
CA GLN A 236 7.23 13.55 14.98
C GLN A 236 7.11 15.01 14.49
N PRO A 237 6.75 15.98 15.35
CA PRO A 237 6.61 17.38 14.96
C PRO A 237 7.87 18.01 14.35
N ASP A 238 9.06 17.58 14.78
CA ASP A 238 10.34 18.03 14.24
C ASP A 238 10.57 17.60 12.77
N GLN A 239 9.78 16.65 12.25
CA GLN A 239 9.85 16.14 10.88
C GLN A 239 8.94 16.87 9.90
N ILE A 240 8.15 17.85 10.33
CA ILE A 240 7.25 18.65 9.47
C ILE A 240 7.96 19.23 8.22
N PRO A 241 9.21 19.76 8.31
CA PRO A 241 9.91 20.25 7.12
C PRO A 241 10.18 19.16 6.07
N GLU A 242 10.54 17.95 6.50
CA GLU A 242 10.78 16.79 5.63
C GLU A 242 9.47 16.32 4.99
N ILE A 243 8.39 16.28 5.76
CA ILE A 243 7.04 15.99 5.28
C ILE A 243 6.61 16.97 4.20
N HIS A 244 6.86 18.28 4.36
CA HIS A 244 6.55 19.26 3.32
C HIS A 244 7.41 19.10 2.06
N ALA A 245 8.68 18.69 2.19
CA ALA A 245 9.52 18.38 1.04
C ALA A 245 9.04 17.11 0.31
N HIS A 246 8.69 16.07 1.06
CA HIS A 246 8.10 14.84 0.56
C HIS A 246 6.78 15.11 -0.18
N PHE A 247 5.84 15.80 0.46
CA PHE A 247 4.53 16.13 -0.11
C PHE A 247 4.64 16.96 -1.40
N ARG A 248 5.56 17.94 -1.48
CA ARG A 248 5.76 18.73 -2.72
C ARG A 248 6.14 17.83 -3.90
N ARG A 249 7.08 16.90 -3.68
CA ARG A 249 7.49 15.91 -4.69
C ARG A 249 6.30 15.06 -5.15
N TYR A 250 5.49 14.59 -4.21
CA TYR A 250 4.35 13.74 -4.50
C TYR A 250 3.26 14.50 -5.25
N ARG A 251 2.89 15.69 -4.77
CA ARG A 251 1.85 16.53 -5.36
C ARG A 251 2.13 16.86 -6.81
N ASP A 252 3.34 17.31 -7.10
CA ASP A 252 3.67 17.80 -8.45
C ASP A 252 3.69 16.63 -9.45
N THR A 253 4.30 15.50 -9.07
CA THR A 253 4.35 14.30 -9.93
C THR A 253 2.98 13.66 -10.12
N VAL A 254 2.18 13.50 -9.07
CA VAL A 254 0.85 12.85 -9.16
C VAL A 254 -0.13 13.71 -9.96
N LEU A 255 -0.09 15.04 -9.79
CA LEU A 255 -0.85 15.95 -10.63
C LEU A 255 -0.43 15.82 -12.11
N GLN A 256 0.87 15.74 -12.38
CA GLN A 256 1.37 15.60 -13.74
C GLN A 256 1.02 14.25 -14.37
N VAL A 257 1.19 13.14 -13.65
CA VAL A 257 1.06 11.78 -14.20
C VAL A 257 -0.40 11.31 -14.23
N LEU A 258 -1.16 11.61 -13.18
CA LEU A 258 -2.52 11.08 -12.97
C LEU A 258 -3.60 12.16 -13.05
N GLY A 259 -3.24 13.44 -13.12
CA GLY A 259 -4.22 14.53 -13.06
C GLY A 259 -4.93 14.59 -11.71
N LEU A 260 -4.29 14.09 -10.64
CA LEU A 260 -4.89 13.94 -9.32
C LEU A 260 -4.36 15.05 -8.39
N PRO A 261 -5.09 16.17 -8.21
CA PRO A 261 -4.70 17.20 -7.25
C PRO A 261 -4.81 16.67 -5.82
N ILE A 262 -3.73 16.80 -5.05
CA ILE A 262 -3.68 16.36 -3.66
C ILE A 262 -3.36 17.53 -2.72
N LYS A 263 -3.85 17.46 -1.49
CA LYS A 263 -3.62 18.41 -0.40
C LYS A 263 -2.98 17.70 0.79
N LEU A 264 -2.18 18.44 1.56
CA LEU A 264 -1.57 17.99 2.80
C LEU A 264 -2.39 18.48 3.98
N HIS A 265 -2.68 17.57 4.90
CA HIS A 265 -3.23 17.86 6.21
C HIS A 265 -2.25 17.37 7.28
N ILE A 266 -2.02 18.18 8.31
CA ILE A 266 -1.20 17.83 9.48
C ILE A 266 -1.99 18.25 10.71
N GLN A 267 -2.23 17.31 11.62
CA GLN A 267 -2.98 17.53 12.85
C GLN A 267 -2.22 16.96 14.04
N SER A 268 -2.27 17.64 15.19
CA SER A 268 -1.73 17.06 16.43
C SER A 268 -2.66 15.94 16.91
N MET A 269 -2.09 14.79 17.26
CA MET A 269 -2.87 13.69 17.83
C MET A 269 -3.41 14.04 19.23
N ALA A 270 -2.80 15.00 19.92
CA ALA A 270 -3.31 15.50 21.20
C ALA A 270 -4.69 16.16 21.06
N ASP A 271 -4.95 16.80 19.91
CA ASP A 271 -6.19 17.50 19.63
C ASP A 271 -7.34 16.56 19.23
N MET A 272 -7.08 15.25 19.06
CA MET A 272 -8.10 14.26 18.68
C MET A 272 -8.81 13.59 19.86
N VAL A 273 -8.34 13.83 21.09
CA VAL A 273 -8.84 13.17 22.31
C VAL A 273 -9.87 14.04 23.05
N GLU A 274 -10.16 15.25 22.56
CA GLU A 274 -11.18 16.18 23.08
C GLU A 274 -12.51 16.09 22.32
#